data_AF-A0A1M7HUK2-F1
#
_entry.id   AF-A0A1M7HUK2-F1
#
_cell.length_a   1.000
_cell.length_b   1.000
_cell.length_c   1.000
_cell.angle_alpha   90.00
_cell.angle_beta   90.00
_cell.angle_gamma   90.00
#
_symmetry.space_group_name_H-M   'P 1'
#
loop_
_entity.id
_entity.type
_entity.pdbx_description
1 polymer ?
#
loop_
_entity_poly.entity_id
_entity_poly.type
_entity_poly.pdbx_seq_one_letter_code
_entity_poly.pdbx_strand_id
1 'polypeptide(L)'
;MAKTIYTQFDEMVNYDNIVKIGIKTNWEDADIADDGTIDPDFEMVGRDITGLEIPIGIYKTYEEAEEAVKALHEWFKNQAYAVYEVPKPEGADT
;
A
#
# COMPACT_ATOMS: atom_id res chain seq x y z
N MET A 1 8.09 -10.80 19.11
CA MET A 1 7.46 -11.63 18.06
C MET A 1 7.46 -10.79 16.81
N ALA A 2 7.99 -11.30 15.71
CA ALA A 2 7.81 -10.67 14.41
C ALA A 2 6.31 -10.59 14.16
N LYS A 3 5.83 -9.42 13.76
CA LYS A 3 4.43 -9.23 13.49
C LYS A 3 4.21 -9.39 11.98
N THR A 4 3.32 -10.31 11.60
CA THR A 4 3.13 -10.77 10.21
C THR A 4 1.78 -10.30 9.66
N ILE A 5 1.77 -9.82 8.41
CA ILE A 5 0.56 -9.65 7.61
C ILE A 5 0.55 -10.66 6.46
N TYR A 6 -0.64 -10.93 5.93
CA TYR A 6 -0.81 -11.65 4.67
C TYR A 6 -1.13 -10.65 3.57
N THR A 7 -0.50 -10.79 2.41
CA THR A 7 -0.87 -10.05 1.19
C THR A 7 -2.13 -10.67 0.57
N GLN A 8 -2.72 -10.00 -0.42
CA GLN A 8 -3.78 -10.58 -1.24
C GLN A 8 -3.30 -11.79 -2.08
N PHE A 9 -1.99 -12.02 -2.14
CA PHE A 9 -1.34 -13.11 -2.85
C PHE A 9 -0.99 -14.29 -1.92
N ASP A 10 -1.54 -14.31 -0.70
CA ASP A 10 -1.27 -15.30 0.35
C ASP A 10 0.21 -15.37 0.79
N GLU A 11 0.98 -14.30 0.57
CA GLU A 11 2.36 -14.21 1.02
C GLU A 11 2.44 -13.63 2.43
N MET A 12 3.29 -14.22 3.27
CA MET A 12 3.57 -13.71 4.62
C MET A 12 4.64 -12.62 4.56
N VAL A 13 4.32 -11.44 5.08
CA VAL A 13 5.26 -10.32 5.16
C VAL A 13 5.45 -9.90 6.61
N ASN A 14 6.71 -9.78 7.05
CA ASN A 14 7.04 -9.22 8.35
C ASN A 14 6.91 -7.69 8.28
N TYR A 15 5.86 -7.14 8.88
CA TYR A 15 5.61 -5.71 8.79
C TYR A 15 6.49 -4.86 9.72
N ASP A 16 7.18 -5.46 10.68
CA ASP A 16 8.19 -4.73 11.48
C ASP A 16 9.33 -4.21 10.58
N ASN A 17 9.50 -4.80 9.38
CA ASN A 17 10.48 -4.36 8.39
C ASN A 17 9.92 -3.35 7.39
N ILE A 18 8.61 -3.09 7.37
CA ILE A 18 8.00 -2.14 6.42
C ILE A 18 8.16 -0.72 6.93
N VAL A 19 8.77 0.15 6.12
CA VAL A 19 9.03 1.56 6.46
C VAL A 19 8.13 2.55 5.73
N LYS A 20 7.49 2.15 4.64
CA LYS A 20 6.55 2.97 3.87
C LYS A 20 5.49 2.09 3.23
N ILE A 21 4.24 2.55 3.29
CA ILE A 21 3.15 2.04 2.46
C ILE A 21 2.79 3.13 1.46
N GLY A 22 2.48 2.74 0.21
CA GLY A 22 2.02 3.65 -0.83
C GLY A 22 1.21 2.93 -1.89
N ILE A 23 0.79 3.70 -2.90
CA ILE A 23 0.01 3.23 -4.04
C ILE A 23 0.83 3.50 -5.30
N LYS A 24 0.82 2.57 -6.24
CA LYS A 24 1.36 2.71 -7.58
C LYS A 24 0.29 2.41 -8.61
N THR A 25 0.32 3.11 -9.73
CA THR A 25 -0.46 2.73 -10.91
C THR A 25 0.18 1.50 -11.55
N ASN A 26 -0.58 0.41 -11.69
CA ASN A 26 -0.18 -0.79 -12.40
C ASN A 26 -0.71 -0.73 -13.83
N TRP A 27 0.20 -0.48 -14.77
CA TRP A 27 -0.10 -0.46 -16.20
C TRP A 27 0.11 -1.82 -16.89
N GLU A 28 0.79 -2.76 -16.23
CA GLU A 28 1.11 -4.07 -16.83
C GLU A 28 -0.14 -4.95 -16.91
N ASP A 29 -1.02 -4.84 -15.91
CA ASP A 29 -2.28 -5.57 -15.83
C ASP A 29 -3.50 -4.70 -16.20
N ALA A 30 -3.27 -3.57 -16.88
CA ALA A 30 -4.34 -2.64 -17.23
C ALA A 30 -5.35 -3.28 -18.20
N ASP A 31 -6.63 -3.10 -17.89
CA ASP A 31 -7.72 -3.53 -18.77
C ASP A 31 -7.78 -2.59 -19.99
N ILE A 32 -8.01 -3.16 -21.17
CA ILE A 32 -8.20 -2.39 -22.40
C ILE A 32 -9.68 -2.49 -22.78
N ALA A 33 -10.38 -1.37 -22.71
CA ALA A 33 -11.77 -1.28 -23.13
C ALA A 33 -11.92 -1.39 -24.65
N ASP A 34 -13.12 -1.71 -25.12
CA ASP A 34 -13.43 -1.87 -26.56
C ASP A 34 -13.17 -0.60 -27.39
N ASP A 35 -13.18 0.57 -26.76
CA ASP A 35 -12.89 1.87 -27.41
C ASP A 35 -11.40 2.24 -27.40
N GLY A 36 -10.54 1.36 -26.86
CA GLY A 36 -9.11 1.56 -26.74
C GLY A 36 -8.68 2.35 -25.50
N THR A 37 -9.60 2.70 -24.60
CA THR A 37 -9.27 3.28 -23.29
C THR A 37 -8.52 2.26 -22.44
N ILE A 38 -7.42 2.69 -21.82
CA ILE A 38 -6.62 1.88 -20.89
C ILE A 38 -7.05 2.24 -19.48
N ASP A 39 -7.54 1.26 -18.73
CA ASP A 39 -7.94 1.40 -17.33
C ASP A 39 -6.93 0.65 -16.44
N PRO A 40 -5.97 1.35 -15.81
CA PRO A 40 -4.96 0.71 -15.00
C PRO A 40 -5.52 0.30 -13.64
N ASP A 41 -4.97 -0.78 -13.11
CA ASP A 41 -5.19 -1.15 -11.72
C ASP A 41 -4.27 -0.33 -10.80
N PHE A 42 -4.52 -0.40 -9.49
CA PHE A 42 -3.76 0.30 -8.46
C PHE A 42 -3.18 -0.68 -7.46
N GLU A 43 -1.86 -0.70 -7.34
CA GLU A 43 -1.13 -1.61 -6.47
C GLU A 43 -0.76 -0.91 -5.15
N MET A 44 -1.18 -1.49 -4.03
CA MET A 44 -0.66 -1.15 -2.71
C MET A 44 0.68 -1.84 -2.50
N VAL A 45 1.72 -1.03 -2.30
CA VAL A 45 3.10 -1.50 -2.11
C VAL A 45 3.64 -1.13 -0.74
N GLY A 46 4.32 -2.08 -0.11
CA GLY A 46 5.16 -1.84 1.06
C GLY A 46 6.61 -1.72 0.66
N ARG A 47 7.34 -0.77 1.20
CA ARG A 47 8.80 -0.70 1.07
C ARG A 47 9.44 -1.11 2.38
N ASP A 48 10.35 -2.07 2.34
CA ASP A 48 11.06 -2.54 3.53
C ASP A 48 12.32 -1.71 3.86
N ILE A 49 12.97 -2.03 4.98
CA ILE A 49 14.23 -1.42 5.42
C ILE A 49 15.40 -1.58 4.44
N THR A 50 15.35 -2.58 3.56
CA THR A 50 16.36 -2.81 2.51
C THR A 50 16.07 -2.00 1.25
N GLY A 51 14.87 -1.41 1.18
CA GLY A 51 14.38 -0.67 0.04
C GLY A 51 13.64 -1.55 -0.98
N LEU A 52 13.45 -2.84 -0.69
CA LEU A 52 12.66 -3.75 -1.51
C LEU A 52 11.19 -3.34 -1.46
N GLU A 53 10.57 -3.29 -2.63
CA GLU A 53 9.13 -3.10 -2.74
C GLU A 53 8.45 -4.46 -2.77
N ILE A 54 7.41 -4.58 -1.95
CA ILE A 54 6.65 -5.78 -1.71
C ILE A 54 5.20 -5.47 -2.13
N PRO A 55 4.67 -6.15 -3.14
CA PRO A 55 3.28 -5.97 -3.53
C PRO A 55 2.38 -6.56 -2.45
N ILE A 56 1.40 -5.78 -1.96
CA ILE A 56 0.51 -6.19 -0.88
C ILE A 56 -0.91 -6.47 -1.38
N GLY A 57 -1.38 -5.72 -2.37
CA GLY A 57 -2.67 -5.94 -3.00
C GLY A 57 -2.91 -5.08 -4.23
N ILE A 58 -3.87 -5.47 -5.05
CA ILE A 58 -4.26 -4.81 -6.30
C ILE A 58 -5.75 -4.44 -6.21
N TYR A 59 -6.08 -3.24 -6.67
CA TYR A 59 -7.41 -2.64 -6.61
C TYR A 59 -7.79 -2.06 -7.96
N LYS A 60 -9.09 -2.06 -8.28
CA LYS A 60 -9.57 -1.51 -9.55
C LYS A 60 -9.61 0.01 -9.56
N THR A 61 -9.74 0.63 -8.40
CA THR A 61 -9.74 2.10 -8.28
C THR A 61 -8.69 2.60 -7.31
N TYR A 62 -8.24 3.84 -7.54
CA TYR A 62 -7.31 4.51 -6.63
C TYR A 62 -7.95 4.71 -5.24
N GLU A 63 -9.25 4.97 -5.18
CA GLU A 63 -10.01 5.15 -3.94
C GLU A 63 -10.00 3.89 -3.08
N GLU A 64 -10.28 2.71 -3.67
CA GLU A 64 -10.18 1.42 -2.98
C GLU A 64 -8.77 1.16 -2.45
N ALA A 65 -7.74 1.47 -3.25
CA ALA A 65 -6.36 1.35 -2.81
C ALA A 65 -6.05 2.30 -1.63
N GLU A 66 -6.57 3.52 -1.64
CA GLU A 66 -6.40 4.49 -0.57
C GLU A 66 -7.10 4.05 0.73
N GLU A 67 -8.31 3.52 0.63
CA GLU A 67 -9.04 2.93 1.76
C GLU A 67 -8.27 1.76 2.38
N ALA A 68 -7.70 0.88 1.56
CA ALA A 68 -6.89 -0.24 2.03
C ALA A 68 -5.60 0.23 2.74
N VAL A 69 -4.90 1.23 2.20
CA VAL A 69 -3.73 1.84 2.85
C VAL A 69 -4.11 2.44 4.20
N LYS A 70 -5.24 3.17 4.28
CA LYS A 70 -5.75 3.74 5.53
C LYS A 70 -6.05 2.64 6.55
N ALA A 71 -6.76 1.58 6.15
CA ALA A 71 -7.09 0.46 7.03
C ALA A 71 -5.83 -0.24 7.56
N LEU A 72 -4.81 -0.44 6.72
CA LEU A 72 -3.54 -1.03 7.14
C LEU A 72 -2.79 -0.12 8.13
N HIS A 73 -2.76 1.18 7.88
CA HIS A 73 -2.19 2.15 8.81
C HIS A 73 -2.92 2.19 10.16
N GLU A 74 -4.25 2.19 10.17
CA GLU A 74 -5.04 2.15 11.40
C GLU A 74 -4.80 0.86 12.18
N TRP A 75 -4.71 -0.27 11.47
CA TRP A 75 -4.34 -1.53 12.09
C TRP A 75 -2.95 -1.47 12.72
N PHE A 76 -1.94 -0.92 12.03
CA PHE A 76 -0.60 -0.72 12.60
C PHE A 76 -0.63 0.17 13.86
N LYS A 77 -1.39 1.27 13.86
CA LYS A 77 -1.57 2.15 15.03
C LYS A 77 -2.15 1.40 16.22
N ASN A 78 -3.16 0.56 15.99
CA ASN A 78 -3.78 -0.23 17.04
C ASN A 78 -2.84 -1.32 17.61
N GLN A 79 -1.88 -1.80 16.82
CA GLN A 79 -0.89 -2.78 17.25
C GLN A 79 0.33 -2.17 17.96
N ALA A 80 0.59 -0.87 17.75
CA ALA A 80 1.75 -0.18 18.28
C ALA A 80 1.30 0.96 19.19
N TYR A 81 1.20 0.68 20.49
CA TYR A 81 0.83 1.63 21.56
C TYR A 81 1.70 2.92 21.67
N ALA A 82 2.53 3.27 20.68
CA ALA A 82 3.44 4.42 20.72
C ALA A 82 3.83 4.99 19.33
N VAL A 83 3.01 4.86 18.28
CA VAL A 83 3.31 5.54 17.00
C VAL A 83 3.16 7.06 17.19
N TYR A 84 4.27 7.79 17.09
CA TYR A 84 4.28 9.24 17.01
C TYR A 84 4.33 9.66 15.54
N GLU A 85 3.22 10.17 15.00
CA GLU A 85 3.17 10.72 13.65
C GLU A 85 3.70 12.15 13.65
N VAL A 86 4.79 12.37 12.92
CA VAL A 86 5.30 13.73 12.69
C VAL A 86 4.33 14.45 11.74
N PRO A 87 3.80 15.64 12.11
CA PRO A 87 2.91 16.40 11.24
C PRO A 87 3.57 16.71 9.88
N LYS A 88 2.82 16.55 8.79
CA LYS A 88 3.27 17.06 7.48
C LYS A 88 3.26 18.60 7.50
N PRO A 89 4.30 19.27 6.97
CA PRO A 89 4.26 20.73 6.79
C PRO A 89 3.16 21.13 5.78
N GLU A 90 2.51 22.27 6.00
CA GLU A 90 1.49 22.81 5.09
C GLU A 90 2.06 22.98 3.66
N GLY A 91 1.35 22.47 2.65
CA GLY A 91 1.74 22.56 1.24
C GLY A 91 2.64 21.43 0.73
N ALA A 92 2.89 20.38 1.52
CA ALA A 92 3.60 19.17 1.08
C ALA A 92 2.64 18.11 0.53
N ASP A 93 1.82 18.49 -0.45
CA ASP A 93 1.18 17.53 -1.34
C ASP A 93 2.14 17.28 -2.52
N THR A 94 2.72 16.09 -2.56
CA THR A 94 3.46 15.57 -3.73
C THR A 94 2.57 14.64 -4.52
#